data_AF-A0A6B9Z5I4-F1
#
_entry.id   AF-A0A6B9Z5I4-F1
#
_cell.length_a   1.000
_cell.length_b   1.000
_cell.length_c   1.000
_cell.angle_alpha   90.00
_cell.angle_beta   90.00
_cell.angle_gamma   90.00
#
_symmetry.space_group_name_H-M   'P 1'
#
loop_
_entity.id
_entity.type
_entity.pdbx_description
1 polymer ?
#
loop_
_entity_poly.entity_id
_entity_poly.type
_entity_poly.pdbx_seq_one_letter_code
_entity_poly.pdbx_strand_id
1 'polypeptide(L)'
;MAKKGSRTEKIDVWEGEYKKLGNRIKTIRIAQGFTSAEAFSNERGLSRAQYAKYENGKNLQYSNLLYVVEALNVSLMEFFGDDFKDSPKV
;
A
#
# COMPACT_ATOMS: atom_id res chain seq x y z
N MET A 1 -32.23 18.13 -5.22
CA MET A 1 -31.73 17.23 -4.16
C MET A 1 -30.36 16.72 -4.60
N ALA A 2 -29.31 16.96 -3.81
CA ALA A 2 -27.93 16.69 -4.19
C ALA A 2 -27.67 15.17 -4.25
N LYS A 3 -27.20 14.66 -5.40
CA LYS A 3 -26.58 13.34 -5.48
C LYS A 3 -25.27 13.40 -4.68
N LYS A 4 -25.31 13.05 -3.39
CA LYS A 4 -24.10 12.66 -2.65
C LYS A 4 -23.58 11.39 -3.33
N GLY A 5 -22.30 11.39 -3.72
CA GLY A 5 -21.68 10.52 -4.74
C GLY A 5 -22.13 9.06 -4.75
N SER A 6 -22.29 8.54 -5.97
CA SER A 6 -22.72 7.18 -6.23
C SER A 6 -21.73 6.14 -5.67
N ARG A 7 -22.22 4.93 -5.38
CA ARG A 7 -21.38 3.80 -4.91
C ARG A 7 -20.23 3.51 -5.87
N THR A 8 -20.47 3.66 -7.18
CA THR A 8 -19.47 3.45 -8.24
C THR A 8 -18.34 4.47 -8.12
N GLU A 9 -18.63 5.76 -7.99
CA GLU A 9 -17.60 6.80 -7.83
C GLU A 9 -16.75 6.57 -6.58
N LYS A 10 -17.33 6.05 -5.48
CA LYS A 10 -16.55 5.70 -4.28
C LYS A 10 -15.60 4.52 -4.50
N ILE A 11 -15.98 3.53 -5.30
CA ILE A 11 -15.13 2.39 -5.62
C ILE A 11 -13.91 2.85 -6.42
N ASP A 12 -14.12 3.69 -7.43
CA ASP A 12 -13.05 4.22 -8.28
C ASP A 12 -12.03 5.04 -7.46
N VAL A 13 -12.52 5.85 -6.50
CA VAL A 13 -11.66 6.60 -5.56
C VAL A 13 -10.82 5.65 -4.71
N TRP A 14 -11.41 4.57 -4.18
CA TRP A 14 -10.68 3.61 -3.35
C TRP A 14 -9.66 2.79 -4.13
N GLU A 15 -9.91 2.45 -5.38
CA GLU A 15 -8.90 1.82 -6.23
C GLU A 15 -7.66 2.71 -6.43
N GLY A 16 -7.87 4.03 -6.55
CA GLY A 16 -6.79 5.01 -6.56
C GLY A 16 -5.95 4.97 -5.29
N GLU A 17 -6.60 4.95 -4.12
CA GLU A 17 -5.93 4.90 -2.82
C GLU A 17 -5.19 3.57 -2.60
N TYR A 18 -5.72 2.45 -3.07
CA TYR A 18 -5.00 1.17 -3.00
C TYR A 18 -3.72 1.18 -3.84
N LYS A 19 -3.77 1.76 -5.05
CA LYS A 19 -2.56 1.95 -5.89
C LYS A 19 -1.54 2.85 -5.22
N LYS A 20 -1.99 3.93 -4.57
CA LYS A 20 -1.12 4.83 -3.80
C LYS A 20 -0.42 4.09 -2.65
N LEU A 21 -1.16 3.27 -1.90
CA LEU A 21 -0.62 2.38 -0.86
C LEU A 21 0.42 1.40 -1.43
N GLY A 22 0.10 0.73 -2.53
CA GLY A 22 1.01 -0.20 -3.21
C GLY A 22 2.30 0.47 -3.71
N ASN A 23 2.18 1.66 -4.27
CA ASN A 23 3.33 2.46 -4.69
C ASN A 23 4.21 2.84 -3.50
N ARG A 24 3.64 3.19 -2.34
CA ARG A 24 4.41 3.50 -1.13
C ARG A 24 5.24 2.30 -0.67
N ILE A 25 4.64 1.11 -0.63
CA ILE A 25 5.33 -0.15 -0.30
C ILE A 25 6.52 -0.35 -1.26
N LYS A 26 6.27 -0.22 -2.56
CA LYS A 26 7.28 -0.40 -3.61
C LYS A 26 8.43 0.61 -3.49
N THR A 27 8.12 1.88 -3.24
CA THR A 27 9.13 2.95 -3.09
C THR A 27 10.07 2.66 -1.93
N ILE A 28 9.54 2.30 -0.76
CA ILE A 28 10.37 1.98 0.41
C ILE A 28 11.23 0.75 0.15
N ARG A 29 10.68 -0.29 -0.48
CA ARG A 29 11.46 -1.48 -0.89
C ARG A 29 12.62 -1.11 -1.81
N ILE A 30 12.37 -0.31 -2.85
CA ILE A 30 13.41 0.10 -3.81
C ILE A 30 14.48 0.95 -3.10
N ALA A 31 14.08 1.83 -2.19
CA ALA A 31 15.01 2.62 -1.38
C ALA A 31 15.92 1.76 -0.48
N GLN A 32 15.50 0.54 -0.12
CA GLN A 32 16.31 -0.44 0.58
C GLN A 32 17.23 -1.27 -0.35
N GLY A 33 17.26 -0.98 -1.65
CA GLY A 33 18.13 -1.65 -2.62
C GLY A 33 17.54 -2.89 -3.27
N PHE A 34 16.30 -3.27 -2.96
CA PHE A 34 15.66 -4.43 -3.59
C PHE A 34 15.05 -4.04 -4.94
N THR A 35 15.52 -4.69 -6.00
CA THR A 35 15.06 -4.43 -7.37
C THR A 35 13.75 -5.12 -7.71
N SER A 36 13.40 -6.21 -7.02
CA SER A 36 12.16 -6.96 -7.26
C SER A 36 11.38 -7.28 -5.98
N ALA A 37 10.06 -7.40 -6.13
CA ALA A 37 9.15 -7.85 -5.08
C ALA A 37 9.50 -9.28 -4.59
N GLU A 38 9.97 -10.13 -5.51
CA GLU A 38 10.41 -11.49 -5.20
C GLU A 38 11.66 -11.50 -4.32
N ALA A 39 12.68 -10.71 -4.67
CA ALA A 39 13.91 -10.62 -3.88
C ALA A 39 13.60 -10.17 -2.44
N PHE A 40 12.82 -9.10 -2.29
CA PHE A 40 12.41 -8.61 -0.99
C PHE A 40 11.59 -9.62 -0.20
N SER A 41 10.60 -10.25 -0.84
CA SER A 41 9.74 -11.23 -0.16
C SER A 41 10.53 -12.44 0.34
N ASN A 42 11.51 -12.90 -0.45
CA ASN A 42 12.39 -14.00 -0.05
C ASN A 42 13.24 -13.64 1.16
N GLU A 43 13.87 -12.46 1.13
CA GLU A 43 14.75 -12.01 2.21
C GLU A 43 13.97 -11.73 3.51
N ARG A 44 12.76 -11.19 3.40
CA ARG A 44 11.91 -10.86 4.56
C ARG A 44 10.96 -11.99 4.98
N GLY A 45 11.02 -13.17 4.35
CA GLY A 45 10.17 -14.31 4.69
C GLY A 45 8.67 -14.10 4.40
N LEU A 46 8.33 -13.28 3.41
CA LEU A 46 6.96 -12.97 3.02
C LEU A 46 6.47 -13.86 1.86
N SER A 47 5.15 -14.00 1.74
CA SER A 47 4.54 -14.60 0.55
C SER A 47 4.74 -13.71 -0.68
N ARG A 48 5.57 -14.16 -1.63
CA ARG A 48 5.85 -13.47 -2.92
C ARG A 48 4.58 -13.01 -3.62
N ALA A 49 3.60 -13.92 -3.72
CA ALA A 49 2.35 -13.68 -4.44
C ALA A 49 1.45 -12.66 -3.74
N GLN A 50 1.46 -12.61 -2.40
CA GLN A 50 0.69 -11.60 -1.67
C GLN A 50 1.39 -10.25 -1.73
N TYR A 51 2.69 -10.21 -1.49
CA TYR A 51 3.48 -8.98 -1.52
C TYR A 51 3.39 -8.28 -2.89
N ALA A 52 3.55 -9.03 -4.00
CA ALA A 52 3.37 -8.48 -5.34
C ALA A 52 1.96 -7.92 -5.59
N LYS A 53 0.91 -8.54 -5.02
CA LYS A 53 -0.47 -8.01 -5.13
C LYS A 53 -0.61 -6.68 -4.38
N TYR A 54 0.05 -6.52 -3.24
CA TYR A 54 0.01 -5.28 -2.49
C TYR A 54 0.70 -4.15 -3.24
N GLU A 55 1.87 -4.38 -3.83
CA GLU A 55 2.53 -3.38 -4.68
C GLU A 55 1.67 -2.95 -5.89
N ASN A 56 0.87 -3.87 -6.42
CA ASN A 56 -0.04 -3.60 -7.54
C ASN A 56 -1.37 -2.97 -7.13
N GLY A 57 -1.53 -2.58 -5.85
CA GLY A 57 -2.72 -1.87 -5.37
C GLY A 57 -3.91 -2.77 -5.07
N LYS A 58 -3.67 -4.01 -4.63
CA LYS A 58 -4.73 -4.82 -4.04
C LYS A 58 -5.12 -4.27 -2.67
N ASN A 59 -6.42 -4.28 -2.36
CA ASN A 59 -6.92 -4.00 -1.02
C ASN A 59 -6.20 -4.84 0.04
N LEU A 60 -5.80 -4.18 1.12
CA LEU A 60 -4.95 -4.71 2.18
C LEU A 60 -5.69 -4.63 3.52
N GLN A 61 -5.77 -5.75 4.22
CA GLN A 61 -6.25 -5.76 5.61
C GLN A 61 -5.21 -5.12 6.53
N TYR A 62 -5.66 -4.49 7.61
CA TYR A 62 -4.77 -3.77 8.53
C TYR A 62 -3.66 -4.67 9.13
N SER A 63 -3.96 -5.92 9.50
CA SER A 63 -2.94 -6.88 9.97
C SER A 63 -1.84 -7.13 8.93
N ASN A 64 -2.20 -7.24 7.65
CA ASN A 64 -1.21 -7.38 6.57
C ASN A 64 -0.40 -6.10 6.36
N LEU A 65 -1.00 -4.92 6.58
CA LEU A 65 -0.25 -3.67 6.60
C LEU A 65 0.82 -3.69 7.69
N LEU A 66 0.48 -4.13 8.90
CA LEU A 66 1.45 -4.23 9.99
C LEU A 66 2.62 -5.15 9.62
N TYR A 67 2.34 -6.34 9.08
CA TYR A 67 3.39 -7.27 8.62
C TYR A 67 4.28 -6.67 7.52
N VAL A 68 3.69 -5.94 6.57
CA VAL A 68 4.45 -5.30 5.49
C VAL A 68 5.32 -4.17 6.04
N VAL A 69 4.78 -3.34 6.92
CA VAL A 69 5.48 -2.20 7.54
C VAL A 69 6.63 -2.68 8.44
N GLU A 70 6.40 -3.76 9.20
CA GLU A 70 7.44 -4.46 9.96
C GLU A 70 8.54 -5.01 9.05
N ALA A 71 8.19 -5.69 7.95
CA ALA A 71 9.16 -6.19 6.98
C ALA A 71 9.94 -5.07 6.26
N LEU A 72 9.31 -3.91 6.09
CA LEU A 72 9.95 -2.69 5.59
C LEU A 72 10.77 -1.96 6.67
N ASN A 73 10.74 -2.40 7.93
CA ASN A 73 11.50 -1.82 9.03
C ASN A 73 11.31 -0.29 9.17
N VAL A 74 10.05 0.16 9.09
CA VAL A 74 9.63 1.55 9.31
C VAL A 74 8.43 1.58 10.26
N SER A 75 8.20 2.69 10.94
CA SER A 75 6.95 2.91 11.69
C SER A 75 5.77 3.21 10.75
N LEU A 76 4.53 3.08 11.25
CA LEU A 76 3.35 3.51 10.51
C LEU A 76 3.38 5.00 10.15
N MET A 77 3.94 5.84 11.04
CA MET A 77 4.04 7.28 10.82
C MET A 77 4.98 7.59 9.66
N GLU A 78 6.15 6.95 9.61
CA GLU A 78 7.09 7.06 8.50
C GLU A 78 6.56 6.43 7.22
N PHE A 79 5.83 5.31 7.36
CA PHE A 79 5.22 4.63 6.23
C PHE A 79 4.22 5.52 5.51
N PHE A 80 3.27 6.16 6.21
CA PHE A 80 2.33 7.06 5.54
C PHE A 80 3.00 8.38 5.18
N GLY A 81 3.64 9.06 6.14
CA GLY A 81 4.32 10.33 5.91
C GLY A 81 3.44 11.35 5.16
N ASP A 82 4.11 12.19 4.37
CA ASP A 82 3.49 13.33 3.69
C ASP A 82 2.66 12.92 2.46
N ASP A 83 2.94 11.78 1.84
CA ASP A 83 2.26 11.32 0.63
C ASP A 83 0.75 11.17 0.85
N PHE A 84 0.29 10.97 2.09
CA PHE A 84 -1.11 10.72 2.45
C PHE A 84 -1.85 11.94 3.01
N LYS A 85 -1.23 13.14 3.01
CA LYS A 85 -1.88 14.38 3.50
C LYS A 85 -3.17 14.74 2.76
N ASP A 86 -3.19 14.50 1.45
CA ASP A 86 -4.33 14.80 0.58
C ASP A 86 -5.25 13.60 0.33
N SER A 87 -5.08 12.50 1.08
CA SER A 87 -5.96 11.34 0.94
C SER A 87 -7.43 11.69 1.27
N PRO A 88 -8.40 11.00 0.65
CA PRO A 88 -9.82 11.27 0.88
C PRO A 88 -10.17 11.21 2.36
N LYS A 89 -10.99 12.17 2.82
CA LYS A 89 -11.56 12.13 4.18
C LYS A 89 -12.61 11.01 4.22
N VAL A 90 -12.29 9.93 4.93
CA VAL A 90 -13.12 8.73 5.09
C VAL A 90 -14.02 8.81 6.32
#